data_AF-A0A7S4FK05-F1
#
_entry.id   AF-A0A7S4FK05-F1
#
_cell.length_a   1.000
_cell.length_b   1.000
_cell.length_c   1.000
_cell.angle_alpha   90.00
_cell.angle_beta   90.00
_cell.angle_gamma   90.00
#
_symmetry.space_group_name_H-M   'P 1'
#
loop_
_entity.id
_entity.type
_entity.pdbx_description
1 polymer ?
#
loop_
_entity_poly.entity_id
_entity_poly.type
_entity_poly.pdbx_seq_one_letter_code
_entity_poly.pdbx_strand_id
1 'polypeptide(L)'
;MKSTGETCRFTVLRDGEVITVDVKTALYRNIAINHFENTWGPSYVVLGGMVFTELSMGYLCEWGEWYHHAPRRLSHLAVFGKKHHLDEQAVVLSAILLHKINKGYNNQTE
;
A
#
# COMPACT_ATOMS: atom_id res chain seq x y z
N MET A 1 25.04 -4.32 5.26
CA MET A 1 23.72 -3.68 5.44
C MET A 1 23.35 -3.85 6.91
N LYS A 2 22.94 -2.80 7.63
CA LYS A 2 22.52 -2.92 9.04
C LYS A 2 21.22 -3.71 9.11
N SER A 3 21.09 -4.61 10.09
CA SER A 3 19.87 -5.40 10.30
C SER A 3 18.77 -4.54 10.93
N THR A 4 17.51 -4.94 10.77
CA THR A 4 16.38 -4.31 11.47
C THR A 4 16.57 -4.39 13.00
N GLY A 5 16.37 -3.27 13.69
CA GLY A 5 16.52 -3.16 15.15
C GLY A 5 17.91 -2.74 15.63
N GLU A 6 18.92 -2.74 14.76
CA GLU A 6 20.27 -2.26 15.09
C GLU A 6 20.30 -0.74 15.27
N THR A 7 21.12 -0.28 16.21
CA THR A 7 21.32 1.16 16.44
C THR A 7 22.33 1.72 15.43
N CYS A 8 21.94 2.80 14.75
CA CYS A 8 22.78 3.60 13.88
C CYS A 8 23.00 4.97 14.52
N ARG A 9 24.26 5.38 14.58
CA ARG A 9 24.66 6.71 15.07
C ARG A 9 24.71 7.68 13.91
N PHE A 10 24.00 8.79 14.02
CA PHE A 10 23.97 9.86 13.04
C PHE A 10 24.45 11.15 13.67
N THR A 11 25.25 11.91 12.92
CA THR A 11 25.55 13.30 13.25
C THR A 11 24.66 14.19 12.38
N VAL A 12 23.87 15.05 13.00
CA VAL A 12 22.92 15.93 12.30
C VAL A 12 23.09 17.37 12.78
N LEU A 13 22.82 18.32 11.88
CA LEU A 13 22.73 19.74 12.22
C LEU A 13 21.25 20.06 12.47
N ARG A 14 20.92 20.56 13.66
CA ARG A 14 19.56 20.98 14.03
C ARG A 14 19.63 22.30 14.79
N ASP A 15 18.84 23.28 14.37
CA ASP A 15 18.79 24.61 14.98
C ASP A 15 20.17 25.30 15.11
N GLY A 16 21.07 25.01 14.15
CA GLY A 16 22.43 25.56 14.13
C GLY A 16 23.45 24.78 14.96
N GLU A 17 23.03 23.76 15.72
CA GLU A 17 23.91 22.93 16.54
C GLU A 17 24.14 21.54 15.93
N VAL A 18 25.38 21.07 15.99
CA VAL A 18 25.75 19.71 15.56
C VAL A 18 25.49 18.75 16.71
N ILE A 19 24.51 17.87 16.55
CA ILE A 19 24.11 16.88 17.55
C ILE A 19 24.33 15.46 17.04
N THR A 20 24.64 14.54 17.96
CA THR A 20 24.74 13.10 17.67
C THR A 20 23.50 12.39 18.19
N VAL A 21 22.85 11.60 17.33
CA VAL A 21 21.63 10.85 17.67
C VAL A 21 21.79 9.37 17.32
N ASP A 22 21.37 8.51 18.24
CA ASP A 22 21.32 7.07 18.04
C ASP A 22 19.88 6.68 17.67
N VAL A 23 19.70 6.10 16.47
CA VAL A 23 18.40 5.73 15.90
C VAL A 23 18.37 4.24 15.61
N LYS A 24 17.32 3.54 16.06
CA LYS A 24 17.11 2.13 15.71
C LYS A 24 16.59 2.00 14.29
N THR A 25 17.19 1.12 13.50
CA THR A 25 16.68 0.77 12.17
C THR A 25 15.33 0.07 12.27
N ALA A 26 14.44 0.37 11.34
CA ALA A 26 13.14 -0.29 11.21
C ALA A 26 12.89 -0.59 9.73
N LEU A 27 12.06 -1.61 9.47
CA LEU A 27 11.56 -1.85 8.12
C LEU A 27 10.72 -0.68 7.66
N TYR A 28 10.93 -0.26 6.40
CA TYR A 28 10.08 0.75 5.77
C TYR A 28 8.67 0.19 5.58
N ARG A 29 7.65 0.91 6.07
CA ARG A 29 6.25 0.47 6.05
C ARG A 29 5.47 1.24 5.00
N ASN A 30 5.44 0.72 3.78
CA ASN A 30 4.63 1.26 2.69
C ASN A 30 3.15 0.85 2.87
N ILE A 31 2.21 1.71 2.47
CA ILE A 31 0.78 1.39 2.47
C ILE A 31 0.43 0.29 1.45
N ALA A 32 1.14 0.24 0.33
CA ALA A 32 1.02 -0.80 -0.68
C ALA A 32 1.89 -1.99 -0.28
N ILE A 33 1.24 -3.12 -0.03
CA ILE A 33 1.91 -4.35 0.41
C ILE A 33 2.80 -4.85 -0.72
N ASN A 34 4.06 -5.17 -0.40
CA ASN A 34 4.95 -5.75 -1.38
C ASN A 34 4.54 -7.20 -1.65
N HIS A 35 4.59 -7.64 -2.91
CA HIS A 35 4.14 -8.97 -3.33
C HIS A 35 4.87 -10.13 -2.62
N PHE A 36 6.07 -9.89 -2.10
CA PHE A 36 6.81 -10.86 -1.30
C PHE A 36 6.37 -10.97 0.17
N GLU A 37 5.57 -10.03 0.67
CA GLU A 37 5.11 -10.05 2.06
C GLU A 37 3.93 -10.99 2.28
N ASN A 38 3.25 -11.44 1.21
CA ASN A 38 2.05 -12.27 1.31
C ASN A 38 2.22 -13.62 0.59
N THR A 39 2.59 -14.66 1.36
CA THR A 39 2.82 -16.03 0.86
C THR A 39 1.54 -16.73 0.39
N TRP A 40 0.37 -16.28 0.86
CA TRP A 40 -0.92 -16.99 0.70
C TRP A 40 -1.80 -16.41 -0.42
N GLY A 41 -1.28 -15.46 -1.19
CA GLY A 41 -2.05 -14.70 -2.17
C GLY A 41 -2.81 -13.51 -1.53
N PRO A 42 -3.43 -12.65 -2.34
CA PRO A 42 -4.05 -11.42 -1.85
C PRO A 42 -5.29 -11.71 -0.97
N SER A 43 -5.41 -11.00 0.15
CA SER A 43 -6.62 -11.11 0.99
C SER A 43 -7.77 -10.35 0.34
N TYR A 44 -8.95 -10.94 0.30
CA TYR A 44 -10.13 -10.30 -0.27
C TYR A 44 -11.41 -10.64 0.51
N VAL A 45 -12.42 -9.79 0.36
CA VAL A 45 -13.77 -10.03 0.87
C VAL A 45 -14.80 -9.64 -0.18
N VAL A 46 -15.86 -10.46 -0.30
CA VAL A 46 -16.97 -10.21 -1.23
C VAL A 46 -18.23 -9.90 -0.45
N LEU A 47 -18.80 -8.71 -0.66
CA LEU A 47 -20.02 -8.25 0.00
C LEU A 47 -20.99 -7.70 -1.04
N GLY A 48 -22.18 -8.30 -1.17
CA GLY A 48 -23.18 -7.87 -2.15
C GLY A 48 -22.67 -7.89 -3.60
N GLY A 49 -21.68 -8.73 -3.91
CA GLY A 49 -21.01 -8.79 -5.21
C GLY A 49 -19.85 -7.81 -5.39
N MET A 50 -19.59 -6.90 -4.44
CA MET A 50 -18.41 -6.04 -4.46
C MET A 50 -17.19 -6.78 -3.91
N VAL A 51 -16.10 -6.82 -4.68
CA VAL A 51 -14.85 -7.50 -4.34
C VAL A 51 -13.84 -6.49 -3.81
N PHE A 52 -13.58 -6.51 -2.51
CA PHE A 52 -12.59 -5.67 -1.86
C PHE A 52 -11.29 -6.45 -1.66
N THR A 53 -10.16 -5.82 -1.94
CA THR A 53 -8.82 -6.40 -1.73
C THR A 53 -7.86 -5.32 -1.21
N GLU A 54 -6.75 -5.74 -0.64
CA GLU A 54 -5.65 -4.83 -0.29
C GLU A 54 -4.96 -4.26 -1.54
N LEU A 55 -4.60 -2.97 -1.49
CA LEU A 55 -3.69 -2.38 -2.47
C LEU A 55 -2.31 -3.01 -2.28
N SER A 56 -1.89 -3.79 -3.27
CA SER A 56 -0.58 -4.43 -3.30
C SER A 56 0.16 -4.10 -4.59
N MET A 57 1.47 -4.28 -4.57
CA MET A 57 2.27 -4.22 -5.80
C MET A 57 1.80 -5.26 -6.83
N GLY A 58 1.38 -6.44 -6.36
CA GLY A 58 0.82 -7.49 -7.23
C GLY A 58 -0.45 -7.02 -7.94
N TYR A 59 -1.36 -6.36 -7.22
CA TYR A 59 -2.57 -5.77 -7.79
C TYR A 59 -2.24 -4.69 -8.83
N LEU A 60 -1.30 -3.79 -8.51
CA LEU A 60 -0.89 -2.73 -9.45
C LEU A 60 -0.27 -3.29 -10.73
N CYS A 61 0.47 -4.39 -10.65
CA CYS A 61 1.06 -5.03 -11.82
C CYS A 61 0.03 -5.52 -12.85
N GLU A 62 -1.27 -5.64 -12.50
CA GLU A 62 -2.33 -5.94 -13.47
C GLU A 62 -2.44 -4.87 -14.58
N TRP A 63 -1.98 -3.65 -14.33
CA TRP A 63 -1.91 -2.57 -15.32
C TRP A 63 -0.61 -2.56 -16.16
N GLY A 64 0.29 -3.53 -15.99
CA GLY A 64 1.59 -3.55 -16.67
C GLY A 64 2.51 -2.44 -16.16
N GLU A 65 2.77 -1.41 -16.97
CA GLU A 65 3.45 -0.18 -16.53
C GLU A 65 2.53 0.66 -15.62
N TRP A 66 2.25 0.12 -14.44
CA TRP A 66 1.28 0.64 -13.48
C TRP A 66 1.54 2.09 -13.06
N TYR A 67 2.81 2.51 -13.06
CA TYR A 67 3.17 3.90 -12.77
C TYR A 67 2.56 4.89 -13.78
N HIS A 68 2.35 4.45 -15.03
CA HIS A 68 1.76 5.22 -16.11
C HIS A 68 0.28 4.94 -16.32
N HIS A 69 -0.15 3.67 -16.15
CA HIS A 69 -1.49 3.22 -16.55
C HIS A 69 -2.48 3.04 -15.40
N ALA A 70 -2.02 2.79 -14.17
CA ALA A 70 -2.93 2.66 -13.05
C ALA A 70 -3.53 4.04 -12.68
N PRO A 71 -4.72 4.07 -12.05
CA PRO A 71 -5.32 5.31 -11.58
C PRO A 71 -4.34 6.12 -10.72
N ARG A 72 -4.14 7.40 -11.04
CA ARG A 72 -3.12 8.26 -10.40
C ARG A 72 -3.14 8.23 -8.88
N ARG A 73 -4.32 8.13 -8.27
CA ARG A 73 -4.47 8.06 -6.81
C ARG A 73 -3.89 6.77 -6.23
N LEU A 74 -4.06 5.64 -6.91
CA LEU A 74 -3.48 4.36 -6.51
C LEU A 74 -1.96 4.37 -6.68
N SER A 75 -1.45 4.87 -7.81
CA SER A 75 -0.01 5.01 -8.04
C SER A 75 0.64 5.95 -7.02
N HIS A 76 -0.01 7.06 -6.68
CA HIS A 76 0.45 7.98 -5.64
C HIS A 76 0.50 7.31 -4.25
N LEU A 77 -0.54 6.55 -3.88
CA LEU A 77 -0.54 5.79 -2.63
C LEU A 77 0.56 4.74 -2.62
N ALA A 78 0.80 4.03 -3.73
CA ALA A 78 1.85 3.01 -3.80
C ALA A 78 3.25 3.57 -3.61
N VAL A 79 3.53 4.77 -4.13
CA VAL A 79 4.87 5.37 -4.07
C VAL A 79 5.08 6.12 -2.75
N PHE A 80 4.09 6.90 -2.32
CA PHE A 80 4.25 7.85 -1.21
C PHE A 80 3.47 7.50 0.05
N GLY A 81 2.54 6.54 -0.04
CA GLY A 81 1.72 6.13 1.08
C GLY A 81 2.54 5.40 2.12
N LYS A 82 2.35 5.80 3.38
CA LYS A 82 3.01 5.24 4.55
C LYS A 82 1.95 4.73 5.51
N LYS A 83 2.24 3.62 6.17
CA LYS A 83 1.39 3.15 7.27
C LYS A 83 1.62 4.00 8.51
N HIS A 84 0.56 4.56 9.07
CA HIS A 84 0.51 5.21 10.37
C HIS A 84 0.33 4.18 11.50
N HIS A 85 -0.31 3.04 11.23
CA HIS A 85 -0.50 1.94 12.18
C HIS A 85 0.04 0.61 11.63
N LEU A 86 0.39 -0.34 12.50
CA LEU A 86 1.03 -1.61 12.08
C LEU A 86 0.20 -2.37 11.04
N ASP A 87 -1.10 -2.47 11.28
CA ASP A 87 -2.03 -3.27 10.48
C ASP A 87 -2.82 -2.44 9.47
N GLU A 88 -2.37 -1.21 9.19
CA GLU A 88 -3.04 -0.34 8.23
C GLU A 88 -2.89 -0.86 6.80
N GLN A 89 -4.00 -0.86 6.06
CA GLN A 89 -4.07 -1.28 4.66
C GLN A 89 -4.94 -0.29 3.88
N ALA A 90 -4.48 0.08 2.68
CA ALA A 90 -5.35 0.72 1.71
C ALA A 90 -6.21 -0.36 1.04
N VAL A 91 -7.52 -0.30 1.21
CA VAL A 91 -8.46 -1.25 0.60
C VAL A 91 -9.03 -0.65 -0.69
N VAL A 92 -9.06 -1.46 -1.75
CA VAL A 92 -9.58 -1.09 -3.07
C VAL A 92 -10.76 -1.96 -3.45
N LEU A 93 -11.73 -1.38 -4.14
CA LEU A 93 -12.79 -2.11 -4.83
C LEU A 93 -12.25 -2.57 -6.18
N SER A 94 -11.93 -3.87 -6.29
CA SER A 94 -11.29 -4.43 -7.48
C SER A 94 -12.30 -4.77 -8.58
N ALA A 95 -13.43 -5.37 -8.21
CA ALA A 95 -14.46 -5.80 -9.15
C ALA A 95 -15.86 -5.74 -8.55
N ILE A 96 -16.87 -5.73 -9.42
CA ILE A 96 -18.28 -5.85 -9.05
C ILE A 96 -18.88 -7.01 -9.84
N LEU A 97 -19.25 -8.07 -9.13
CA LEU A 97 -19.97 -9.23 -9.66
C LEU A 97 -21.44 -8.86 -9.81
N LEU A 98 -21.91 -8.72 -11.05
CA LEU A 98 -23.23 -8.18 -11.35
C LEU A 98 -24.36 -8.95 -10.68
N HIS A 99 -25.21 -8.24 -9.95
CA HIS A 99 -26.39 -8.78 -9.31
C HIS A 99 -27.45 -7.68 -9.12
N LYS A 100 -28.73 -8.05 -8.97
CA LYS A 100 -29.81 -7.08 -8.76
C LYS A 100 -29.56 -6.15 -7.56
N ILE A 101 -28.90 -6.68 -6.52
CA ILE A 101 -28.59 -5.94 -5.28
C ILE A 101 -27.55 -4.83 -5.46
N ASN A 102 -26.69 -4.91 -6.49
CA ASN A 102 -25.63 -3.94 -6.76
C ASN A 102 -25.86 -3.15 -8.07
N LYS A 103 -27.10 -3.14 -8.56
CA LYS A 103 -27.49 -2.34 -9.72
C LYS A 103 -27.15 -0.86 -9.51
N GLY A 104 -26.49 -0.25 -10.48
CA GLY A 104 -26.08 1.17 -10.45
C GLY A 104 -24.72 1.43 -9.80
N TYR A 105 -24.06 0.41 -9.23
CA TYR A 105 -22.69 0.53 -8.73
C TYR A 105 -21.64 0.09 -9.75
N ASN A 106 -22.05 -0.57 -10.83
CA ASN A 106 -21.19 -0.94 -11.95
C ASN A 106 -21.03 0.23 -12.94
N ASN A 107 -19.87 0.32 -13.60
CA ASN A 107 -19.61 1.32 -14.67
C ASN A 107 -20.37 1.03 -15.97
N GLN A 108 -21.35 0.13 -15.98
CA GLN A 108 -22.23 -0.05 -17.13
C GLN A 108 -23.39 0.92 -16.98
N THR A 109 -23.29 2.06 -17.68
CA THR A 109 -24.45 2.87 -18.04
C THR A 109 -25.40 2.00 -18.87
N GLU A 110 -26.66 1.92 -18.43
CA GLU A 110 -27.78 1.38 -19.24
C GLU A 110 -27.89 2.06 -20.60
#